data_AF-A0A2R7KV91-F1
#
_entry.id   AF-A0A2R7KV91-F1
#
_cell.length_a   1.000
_cell.length_b   1.000
_cell.length_c   1.000
_cell.angle_alpha   90.00
_cell.angle_beta   90.00
_cell.angle_gamma   90.00
#
_symmetry.space_group_name_H-M   'P 1'
#
loop_
_entity.id
_entity.type
_entity.pdbx_description
1 polymer ?
#
loop_
_entity_poly.entity_id
_entity_poly.type
_entity_poly.pdbx_seq_one_letter_code
_entity_poly.pdbx_strand_id
1 'polypeptide(L)'
;MKDKDSLQLFSDLLAEVRDTNLPLSSEAYSRIEQAYKYLTDEVFDRIAENQKEGKRYIVQLKKSMNELYVQSIVLFGRFDVSMGAFRFMKKEPDRYRAKVVYVIMEQLEAINTFLHEFKSLPKIQKDA
;
A
#
# COMPACT_ATOMS: atom_id res chain seq x y z
N MET A 1 -14.50 8.00 11.62
CA MET A 1 -14.39 6.73 10.87
C MET A 1 -14.01 5.67 11.89
N LYS A 2 -14.85 4.64 12.07
CA LYS A 2 -14.51 3.49 12.93
C LYS A 2 -13.33 2.74 12.33
N ASP A 3 -12.35 2.41 13.16
CA ASP A 3 -11.19 1.52 13.00
C ASP A 3 -11.23 0.64 11.74
N LYS A 4 -10.84 1.20 10.60
CA LYS A 4 -10.45 0.37 9.46
C LYS A 4 -8.97 0.07 9.64
N ASP A 5 -8.62 -1.20 9.59
CA ASP A 5 -7.24 -1.67 9.44
C ASP A 5 -6.59 -0.88 8.29
N SER A 6 -5.40 -0.34 8.52
CA SER A 6 -4.70 0.52 7.56
C SER A 6 -4.42 -0.20 6.23
N LEU A 7 -4.22 -1.53 6.26
CA LEU A 7 -4.13 -2.38 5.06
C LEU A 7 -5.47 -2.49 4.31
N GLN A 8 -6.58 -2.46 5.05
CA GLN A 8 -7.91 -2.51 4.45
C GLN A 8 -8.17 -1.26 3.60
N LEU A 9 -7.59 -0.11 3.94
CA LEU A 9 -7.70 1.10 3.13
C LEU A 9 -7.06 0.92 1.75
N PHE A 10 -5.88 0.31 1.68
CA PHE A 10 -5.24 -0.04 0.41
C PHE A 10 -6.04 -1.10 -0.36
N SER A 11 -6.57 -2.11 0.33
CA SER A 11 -7.42 -3.14 -0.28
C SER A 11 -8.69 -2.54 -0.91
N ASP A 12 -9.37 -1.64 -0.19
CA ASP A 12 -10.57 -0.94 -0.65
C ASP A 12 -10.26 -0.08 -1.89
N LEU A 13 -9.11 0.62 -1.91
CA LEU A 13 -8.67 1.42 -3.05
C LEU A 13 -8.41 0.53 -4.29
N LEU A 14 -7.75 -0.61 -4.12
CA LEU A 14 -7.52 -1.56 -5.22
C LEU A 14 -8.84 -2.16 -5.74
N ALA A 15 -9.81 -2.41 -4.86
CA ALA A 15 -11.14 -2.88 -5.24
C ALA A 15 -11.90 -1.82 -6.07
N GLU A 16 -11.84 -0.55 -5.65
CA GLU A 16 -12.43 0.57 -6.39
C GLU A 16 -11.80 0.74 -7.78
N VAL A 17 -10.46 0.63 -7.85
CA VAL A 17 -9.75 0.71 -9.13
C VAL A 17 -10.10 -0.47 -10.04
N ARG A 18 -10.34 -1.66 -9.48
CA ARG A 18 -10.73 -2.87 -10.23
C ARG A 18 -12.11 -2.80 -10.86
N ASP A 19 -13.05 -2.08 -10.24
CA ASP A 19 -14.40 -1.92 -10.74
C ASP A 19 -14.45 -0.89 -11.87
N THR A 20 -14.61 -1.38 -13.10
CA THR A 20 -14.71 -0.55 -14.29
C THR A 20 -16.14 -0.10 -14.60
N ASN A 21 -17.13 -0.55 -13.83
CA ASN A 21 -18.54 -0.16 -14.03
C ASN A 21 -18.88 1.17 -13.36
N LEU A 22 -18.04 1.62 -12.41
CA LEU A 22 -18.20 2.86 -11.68
C LEU A 22 -17.05 3.81 -11.99
N PRO A 23 -17.26 5.12 -12.07
CA PRO A 23 -16.15 6.07 -12.16
C PRO A 23 -15.29 5.99 -10.89
N LEU A 24 -13.97 6.12 -11.06
CA LEU A 24 -13.06 6.20 -9.93
C LEU A 24 -13.22 7.57 -9.25
N SER A 25 -13.20 7.60 -7.91
CA SER A 25 -13.35 8.85 -7.17
C SER A 25 -12.25 9.86 -7.53
N SER A 26 -12.62 11.14 -7.65
CA SER A 26 -11.67 12.25 -7.81
C SER A 26 -10.75 12.42 -6.60
N GLU A 27 -11.13 11.86 -5.46
CA GLU A 27 -10.36 11.92 -4.20
C GLU A 27 -9.41 10.72 -4.03
N ALA A 28 -9.26 9.87 -5.05
CA ALA A 28 -8.44 8.65 -4.97
C ALA A 28 -7.02 8.93 -4.45
N TYR A 29 -6.36 9.99 -4.93
CA TYR A 29 -5.01 10.36 -4.47
C TYR A 29 -4.97 10.75 -3.00
N SER A 30 -5.89 11.59 -2.53
CA SER A 30 -5.95 11.97 -1.12
C SER A 30 -6.21 10.76 -0.22
N ARG A 31 -7.04 9.82 -0.66
CA ARG A 31 -7.28 8.58 0.08
C ARG A 31 -6.07 7.65 0.09
N ILE A 32 -5.27 7.62 -0.98
CA ILE A 32 -3.98 6.90 -1.00
C ILE A 32 -3.02 7.50 0.02
N GLU A 33 -2.87 8.83 0.05
CA GLU A 33 -2.03 9.52 1.03
C GLU A 33 -2.48 9.25 2.47
N GLN A 34 -3.80 9.26 2.71
CA GLN A 34 -4.35 8.91 4.01
C GLN A 34 -4.04 7.46 4.39
N ALA A 35 -4.24 6.51 3.47
CA ALA A 35 -3.93 5.10 3.72
C ALA A 35 -2.45 4.88 4.05
N TYR A 36 -1.56 5.53 3.28
CA TYR A 36 -0.13 5.54 3.54
C TYR A 36 0.18 6.07 4.95
N LYS A 37 -0.33 7.26 5.28
CA LYS A 37 -0.11 7.89 6.58
C LYS A 37 -0.59 7.00 7.74
N TYR A 38 -1.81 6.48 7.65
CA TYR A 38 -2.36 5.61 8.70
C TYR A 38 -1.50 4.37 8.93
N LEU A 39 -1.04 3.72 7.85
CA LEU A 39 -0.20 2.54 7.98
C LEU A 39 1.19 2.88 8.55
N THR A 40 1.80 3.98 8.12
CA THR A 40 3.10 4.40 8.68
C THR A 40 2.98 4.77 10.15
N ASP A 41 1.95 5.52 10.53
CA ASP A 41 1.70 5.91 11.93
C ASP A 41 1.49 4.65 12.79
N GLU A 42 0.67 3.69 12.33
CA GLU A 42 0.45 2.41 13.01
C GLU A 42 1.76 1.63 13.20
N VAL A 43 2.61 1.56 12.17
CA VAL A 43 3.91 0.88 12.26
C VAL A 43 4.82 1.57 13.30
N PHE A 44 4.91 2.90 13.27
CA PHE A 44 5.77 3.64 14.19
C PHE A 44 5.29 3.52 15.63
N ASP A 45 3.99 3.66 15.87
CA ASP A 45 3.39 3.55 17.20
C ASP A 45 3.68 2.16 17.80
N ARG A 46 3.46 1.08 17.03
CA ARG A 46 3.76 -0.30 17.47
C ARG A 46 5.23 -0.52 17.81
N ILE A 47 6.14 0.10 17.06
CA ILE A 47 7.58 0.01 17.33
C ILE A 47 7.94 0.81 18.59
N ALA A 48 7.37 2.00 18.76
CA ALA A 48 7.66 2.93 19.85
C ALA A 48 7.13 2.42 21.20
N GLU A 49 5.92 1.85 21.22
CA GLU A 49 5.31 1.27 22.43
C GLU A 49 6.11 0.07 22.95
N ASN A 50 6.44 -0.87 22.06
CA ASN A 50 7.17 -2.08 22.42
C ASN A 50 7.96 -2.63 21.24
N GLN A 51 9.28 -2.39 21.25
CA GLN A 51 10.16 -2.80 20.15
C GLN A 51 10.08 -4.30 19.82
N LYS A 52 9.84 -5.19 20.79
CA LYS A 52 9.74 -6.64 20.54
C LYS A 52 8.42 -7.00 19.84
N GLU A 53 7.32 -6.40 20.27
CA GLU A 53 6.00 -6.60 19.65
C GLU A 53 5.93 -5.91 18.29
N GLY A 54 6.47 -4.69 18.15
CA GLY A 54 6.63 -4.01 16.88
C GLY A 54 7.41 -4.84 15.85
N LYS A 55 8.50 -5.51 16.24
CA LYS A 55 9.22 -6.45 15.35
C LYS A 55 8.35 -7.61 14.88
N ARG A 56 7.51 -8.19 15.76
CA ARG A 56 6.59 -9.27 15.37
C ARG A 56 5.50 -8.75 14.42
N TYR A 57 4.96 -7.57 14.71
CA TYR A 57 3.99 -6.88 13.87
C TYR A 57 4.56 -6.61 12.47
N ILE A 58 5.78 -6.08 12.35
CA ILE A 58 6.47 -5.88 11.06
C ILE A 58 6.56 -7.17 10.24
N VAL A 59 6.91 -8.30 10.87
CA VAL A 59 7.01 -9.60 10.17
C VAL A 59 5.65 -10.03 9.62
N GLN A 60 4.57 -9.84 10.38
CA GLN A 60 3.21 -10.14 9.92
C GLN A 60 2.77 -9.20 8.80
N LEU A 61 3.01 -7.90 8.98
CA LEU A 61 2.68 -6.85 8.03
C LEU A 61 3.34 -7.08 6.65
N LYS A 62 4.61 -7.50 6.61
CA LYS A 62 5.32 -7.82 5.36
C LYS A 62 4.57 -8.82 4.47
N LYS A 63 3.94 -9.83 5.08
CA LYS A 63 3.18 -10.83 4.32
C LYS A 63 1.98 -10.18 3.63
N SER A 64 1.15 -9.45 4.39
CA SER A 64 -0.04 -8.79 3.87
C SER A 64 0.30 -7.69 2.85
N MET A 65 1.40 -6.95 3.08
CA MET A 65 1.91 -5.95 2.14
C MET A 65 2.34 -6.57 0.80
N ASN A 66 3.03 -7.71 0.84
CA ASN A 66 3.41 -8.42 -0.39
C ASN A 66 2.19 -8.91 -1.17
N GLU A 67 1.15 -9.39 -0.48
CA GLU A 67 -0.11 -9.80 -1.12
C GLU A 67 -0.80 -8.61 -1.82
N LEU A 68 -0.87 -7.45 -1.16
CA LEU A 68 -1.41 -6.21 -1.77
C LEU A 68 -0.54 -5.72 -2.94
N TYR A 69 0.78 -5.82 -2.83
CA TYR A 69 1.70 -5.40 -3.90
C TYR A 69 1.53 -6.27 -5.15
N VAL A 70 1.45 -7.59 -4.99
CA VAL A 70 1.17 -8.52 -6.10
C VAL A 70 -0.19 -8.23 -6.75
N GLN A 71 -1.23 -7.98 -5.95
CA GLN A 71 -2.53 -7.59 -6.48
C GLN A 71 -2.48 -6.28 -7.28
N SER A 72 -1.67 -5.32 -6.83
CA SER A 72 -1.46 -4.05 -7.51
C SER A 72 -0.76 -4.24 -8.86
N ILE A 73 0.28 -5.07 -8.94
CA ILE A 73 0.96 -5.40 -10.21
C ILE A 73 -0.03 -6.02 -11.22
N VAL A 74 -0.82 -7.01 -10.77
CA VAL A 74 -1.82 -7.67 -11.63
C VAL A 74 -2.84 -6.65 -12.14
N LEU A 75 -3.28 -5.74 -11.28
CA LEU A 75 -4.24 -4.70 -11.63
C LEU A 75 -3.65 -3.64 -12.56
N PHE A 76 -2.39 -3.27 -12.36
CA PHE A 76 -1.66 -2.35 -13.22
C PHE A 76 -1.53 -2.92 -14.64
N GLY A 77 -1.11 -4.18 -14.77
CA GLY A 77 -1.03 -4.88 -16.05
C GLY A 77 -2.37 -5.03 -16.79
N ARG A 78 -3.50 -4.93 -16.09
CA ARG A 78 -4.84 -4.90 -16.70
C ARG A 78 -5.13 -3.56 -17.39
N PHE A 79 -4.61 -2.44 -16.87
CA PHE A 79 -4.92 -1.09 -17.38
C PHE A 79 -3.79 -0.48 -18.22
N ASP A 80 -2.55 -0.94 -18.05
CA ASP A 80 -1.40 -0.51 -18.85
C ASP A 80 -1.09 -1.47 -20.01
N VAL A 81 -1.50 -1.06 -21.22
CA VAL A 81 -1.28 -1.80 -22.47
C VAL A 81 0.20 -1.82 -22.92
N SER A 82 1.07 -1.01 -22.29
CA SER A 82 2.51 -0.98 -22.59
C SER A 82 3.27 -2.14 -21.93
N MET A 83 2.75 -2.72 -20.85
CA MET A 83 3.26 -3.95 -20.25
C MET A 83 2.97 -5.14 -21.16
N GLY A 84 3.90 -5.42 -22.08
CA GLY A 84 3.78 -6.41 -23.14
C GLY A 84 3.33 -7.83 -22.71
N ALA A 85 3.51 -8.20 -21.44
CA ALA A 85 3.08 -9.49 -20.88
C ALA A 85 1.55 -9.64 -20.74
N PHE A 86 0.79 -8.55 -20.69
CA PHE A 86 -0.66 -8.57 -20.44
C PHE A 86 -1.50 -8.11 -21.64
N ARG A 87 -0.90 -7.95 -22.82
CA ARG A 87 -1.56 -7.55 -24.09
C ARG A 87 -2.73 -8.47 -24.51
N PHE A 88 -2.84 -9.66 -23.94
CA PHE A 88 -3.92 -10.61 -24.23
C PHE A 88 -5.20 -10.36 -23.39
N MET A 89 -5.17 -9.46 -22.40
CA MET A 89 -6.36 -9.05 -21.66
C MET A 89 -7.16 -8.01 -22.46
N LYS A 90 -8.26 -8.46 -23.07
CA LYS A 90 -9.18 -7.71 -23.96
C LYS A 90 -9.96 -6.52 -23.32
N LYS A 91 -9.40 -5.73 -22.41
CA LYS A 91 -10.15 -4.60 -21.79
C LYS A 91 -9.48 -3.24 -22.03
N GLU A 92 -10.33 -2.23 -22.16
CA GLU A 92 -9.97 -0.87 -22.59
C GLU A 92 -8.89 -0.26 -21.71
N PRO A 93 -7.83 0.33 -22.30
CA PRO A 93 -6.82 1.06 -21.55
C PRO A 93 -7.45 2.23 -20.79
N ASP A 94 -7.40 2.18 -19.47
CA ASP A 94 -7.81 3.28 -18.59
C ASP A 94 -6.57 3.90 -17.94
N ARG A 95 -6.07 4.96 -18.57
CA ARG A 95 -4.86 5.67 -18.14
C ARG A 95 -4.99 6.26 -16.74
N TYR A 96 -6.20 6.66 -16.33
CA TYR A 96 -6.38 7.23 -15.00
C TYR A 96 -6.26 6.14 -13.95
N ARG A 97 -6.96 5.02 -14.12
CA ARG A 97 -6.82 3.85 -13.24
C ARG A 97 -5.39 3.33 -13.19
N ALA A 98 -4.71 3.21 -14.33
CA ALA A 98 -3.31 2.80 -14.37
C ALA A 98 -2.43 3.71 -13.50
N LYS A 99 -2.60 5.04 -13.60
CA LYS A 99 -1.90 6.00 -12.74
C LYS A 99 -2.23 5.83 -11.25
N VAL A 100 -3.50 5.59 -10.91
CA VAL A 100 -3.89 5.39 -9.51
C VAL A 100 -3.26 4.10 -8.95
N VAL A 101 -3.30 2.98 -9.69
CA VAL A 101 -2.62 1.75 -9.26
C VAL A 101 -1.12 1.97 -9.11
N TYR A 102 -0.50 2.68 -10.04
CA TYR A 102 0.92 3.00 -9.98
C TYR A 102 1.27 3.76 -8.69
N VAL A 103 0.51 4.78 -8.33
CA VAL A 103 0.74 5.52 -7.08
C VAL A 103 0.50 4.64 -5.84
N ILE A 104 -0.50 3.74 -5.86
CA ILE A 104 -0.68 2.75 -4.79
C ILE A 104 0.58 1.87 -4.67
N MET A 105 1.14 1.40 -5.79
CA MET A 105 2.36 0.59 -5.80
C MET A 105 3.54 1.34 -5.20
N GLU A 106 3.77 2.60 -5.59
CA GLU A 106 4.85 3.42 -5.05
C GLU A 106 4.76 3.56 -3.52
N GLN A 107 3.57 3.82 -2.98
CA GLN A 107 3.38 3.93 -1.53
C GLN A 107 3.60 2.59 -0.81
N LEU A 108 3.10 1.49 -1.37
CA LEU A 108 3.33 0.15 -0.81
C LEU A 108 4.82 -0.23 -0.85
N GLU A 109 5.53 0.12 -1.92
CA GLU A 109 6.97 -0.14 -2.08
C GLU A 109 7.80 0.68 -1.08
N ALA A 110 7.46 1.95 -0.87
CA ALA A 110 8.11 2.79 0.13
C ALA A 110 8.00 2.19 1.54
N ILE A 111 6.80 1.75 1.93
CA ILE A 111 6.57 1.08 3.22
C ILE A 111 7.34 -0.24 3.27
N ASN A 112 7.25 -1.09 2.24
CA ASN A 112 7.96 -2.36 2.20
C ASN A 112 9.48 -2.17 2.35
N THR A 113 10.05 -1.18 1.68
CA THR A 113 11.48 -0.84 1.78
C THR A 113 11.85 -0.53 3.22
N PHE A 114 11.10 0.35 3.88
CA PHE A 114 11.28 0.64 5.30
C PHE A 114 11.20 -0.63 6.17
N LEU A 115 10.16 -1.46 5.98
CA LEU A 115 9.98 -2.68 6.76
C LEU A 115 11.15 -3.67 6.57
N HIS A 116 11.72 -3.74 5.37
CA HIS A 116 12.88 -4.57 5.06
C HIS A 116 14.18 -4.05 5.68
N GLU A 117 14.39 -2.74 5.67
CA GLU A 117 15.61 -2.10 6.17
C GLU A 117 15.60 -1.86 7.69
N PHE A 118 14.44 -1.89 8.32
CA PHE A 118 14.31 -1.65 9.76
C PHE A 118 15.03 -2.74 10.59
N LYS A 119 16.11 -2.34 11.27
CA LYS A 119 16.87 -3.20 12.21
C LYS A 119 16.51 -2.93 13.68
N SER A 120 16.48 -1.65 14.05
CA SER A 120 16.13 -1.14 15.38
C SER A 120 16.02 0.37 15.33
N LEU A 121 15.21 0.97 16.21
CA LEU A 121 15.32 2.41 16.48
C LEU A 121 16.70 2.72 17.09
N PRO A 122 17.33 3.85 16.74
CA PRO A 122 18.45 4.37 17.50
C PRO A 122 18.06 4.42 18.98
N LYS A 123 18.93 3.97 19.88
CA LYS A 123 18.73 4.21 21.31
C LYS A 123 18.76 5.72 21.48
N ILE A 124 17.59 6.35 21.64
CA ILE A 124 17.52 7.72 22.14
C ILE A 124 18.18 7.64 23.51
N GLN A 125 19.37 8.22 23.64
CA GLN A 125 19.95 8.43 24.96
C GLN A 125 18.91 9.25 25.71
N LYS A 126 18.32 8.67 26.75
CA LYS A 126 17.60 9.47 27.73
C LYS A 126 18.68 10.34 28.33
N ASP A 127 18.66 11.62 28.00
CA ASP A 127 19.55 12.59 28.65
C ASP A 127 19.43 12.39 30.17
N ALA A 128 20.61 12.35 30.79
CA ALA A 128 20.86 12.05 32.19
C ALA A 128 20.26 13.09 33.15
#